data_AF-A0A497MAT0-F1
#
_entry.id   AF-A0A497MAT0-F1
#
_cell.length_a   1.000
_cell.length_b   1.000
_cell.length_c   1.000
_cell.angle_alpha   90.00
_cell.angle_beta   90.00
_cell.angle_gamma   90.00
#
_symmetry.space_group_name_H-M   'P 1'
#
loop_
_entity.id
_entity.type
_entity.pdbx_description
1 polymer ?
#
loop_
_entity_poly.entity_id
_entity_poly.type
_entity_poly.pdbx_seq_one_letter_code
_entity_poly.pdbx_strand_id
1 'polypeptide(L)'
;MENTRRYAIITLLLLLVALTYILPSIYRGGEQARSENPSLGYVEYVEVTVLIDNHPDSSLRSPWGISLYVETRDRTILFDAGPDPEALMLNA
;
A
#
# COMPACT_ATOMS: atom_id res chain seq x y z
N MET A 1 -12.88 42.44 -28.13
CA MET A 1 -11.54 41.92 -27.78
C MET A 1 -11.44 41.52 -26.30
N GLU A 2 -11.99 42.29 -25.37
CA GLU A 2 -11.90 42.00 -23.93
C GLU A 2 -12.59 40.68 -23.51
N ASN A 3 -13.81 40.43 -24.01
CA ASN A 3 -14.54 39.20 -23.70
C ASN A 3 -13.84 37.95 -24.26
N THR A 4 -13.28 38.04 -25.46
CA THR A 4 -12.49 36.96 -26.08
C THR A 4 -11.29 36.57 -25.20
N ARG A 5 -10.58 37.56 -24.64
CA ARG A 5 -9.46 37.33 -23.71
C ARG A 5 -9.95 36.71 -22.39
N ARG A 6 -11.09 37.16 -21.86
CA ARG A 6 -11.68 36.59 -20.63
C ARG A 6 -12.09 35.13 -20.84
N TYR A 7 -12.74 34.80 -21.94
CA TYR A 7 -13.09 33.41 -22.27
C TYR A 7 -11.85 32.54 -22.45
N ALA A 8 -10.82 33.02 -23.15
CA ALA A 8 -9.57 32.28 -23.31
C ALA A 8 -8.90 31.95 -21.96
N ILE A 9 -8.90 32.89 -21.01
CA ILE A 9 -8.36 32.67 -19.66
C ILE A 9 -9.19 31.64 -18.90
N ILE A 10 -10.53 31.75 -18.95
CA ILE A 10 -11.42 30.79 -18.28
C ILE A 10 -11.23 29.39 -18.86
N THR A 11 -11.17 29.26 -20.19
CA THR A 11 -10.91 27.98 -20.86
C THR A 11 -9.56 27.39 -20.45
N LEU A 12 -8.50 28.21 -20.38
CA LEU A 12 -7.18 27.74 -19.94
C LEU A 12 -7.20 27.23 -18.49
N LEU A 13 -7.88 27.92 -17.59
CA LEU A 13 -8.01 27.50 -16.18
C LEU A 13 -8.77 26.18 -16.05
N LEU A 14 -9.84 26.00 -16.82
CA LEU A 14 -10.60 24.74 -16.83
C LEU A 14 -9.76 23.57 -17.36
N LEU A 15 -8.93 23.79 -18.38
CA LEU A 15 -8.01 22.77 -18.89
C LEU A 15 -6.94 22.39 -17.85
N LEU A 16 -6.40 23.36 -17.12
CA LEU A 16 -5.43 23.10 -16.04
C LEU A 16 -6.05 22.29 -14.90
N VAL A 17 -7.30 22.59 -14.53
CA VAL A 17 -8.04 21.83 -13.52
C VAL A 17 -8.34 20.41 -14.02
N ALA A 18 -8.80 20.24 -15.26
CA ALA A 18 -9.02 18.91 -15.83
C ALA A 18 -7.73 18.07 -15.86
N LEU A 19 -6.59 18.72 -16.13
CA LEU A 19 -5.28 18.08 -16.19
C LEU A 19 -4.86 17.49 -14.82
N THR A 20 -5.21 18.11 -13.69
CA THR A 20 -4.88 17.57 -12.35
C THR A 20 -5.63 16.27 -12.03
N TYR A 21 -6.78 16.04 -12.65
CA TYR A 21 -7.54 14.79 -12.50
C TYR A 21 -7.04 13.68 -13.43
N ILE A 22 -6.50 14.04 -14.61
CA ILE A 22 -6.06 13.07 -15.63
C ILE A 22 -4.59 12.65 -15.40
N LEU A 23 -3.71 13.54 -14.93
CA LEU A 23 -2.30 13.20 -14.69
C LEU A 23 -2.13 11.98 -13.75
N PRO A 24 -2.77 11.94 -12.58
CA PRO A 24 -2.61 10.83 -11.64
C PRO A 24 -3.07 9.49 -12.21
N SER A 25 -4.08 9.46 -13.09
CA SER A 25 -4.54 8.21 -13.70
C SER A 25 -3.56 7.68 -14.75
N ILE A 26 -2.90 8.58 -15.49
CA ILE A 26 -1.84 8.23 -16.45
C ILE A 26 -0.59 7.75 -15.70
N TYR A 27 -0.19 8.43 -14.63
CA TYR A 27 0.97 8.02 -13.82
C TYR A 27 0.71 6.74 -13.01
N ARG A 28 -0.52 6.51 -12.53
CA ARG A 28 -0.90 5.23 -11.88
C ARG A 28 -1.05 4.08 -12.87
N GLY A 29 -1.31 4.36 -14.14
CA GLY A 29 -1.47 3.34 -15.19
C GLY A 29 -0.20 2.54 -15.51
N GLY A 30 0.97 2.99 -15.04
CA GLY A 30 2.25 2.29 -15.20
C GLY A 30 2.47 1.13 -14.22
N GLU A 31 1.67 1.02 -13.16
CA GLU A 31 1.66 -0.11 -12.22
C GLU A 31 0.43 -1.00 -12.42
N GLN A 32 0.06 -1.25 -13.68
CA GLN A 32 -0.68 -2.47 -13.95
C GLN A 32 0.28 -3.62 -13.71
N ALA A 33 0.25 -4.14 -12.48
CA ALA A 33 0.89 -5.40 -12.10
C ALA A 33 0.61 -6.38 -13.23
N ARG A 34 1.65 -6.71 -13.98
CA ARG A 34 1.60 -7.69 -15.04
C ARG A 34 0.99 -8.93 -14.42
N SER A 35 -0.20 -9.31 -14.87
CA SER A 35 -0.82 -10.58 -14.52
C SER A 35 -0.03 -11.68 -15.20
N GLU A 36 1.23 -11.86 -14.78
CA GLU A 36 1.89 -13.13 -14.90
C GLU A 36 1.14 -14.00 -13.91
N ASN A 37 0.37 -14.98 -14.41
CA ASN A 37 -0.19 -16.02 -13.56
C ASN A 37 0.97 -16.55 -12.71
N PRO A 38 1.03 -16.26 -11.41
CA PRO A 38 2.19 -16.64 -10.63
C PRO A 38 2.25 -18.17 -10.66
N SER A 39 3.32 -18.71 -11.23
CA SER A 39 3.54 -20.15 -11.17
C SER A 39 3.73 -20.51 -9.69
N LEU A 40 2.83 -21.32 -9.15
CA LEU A 40 2.95 -21.80 -7.78
C LEU A 40 4.25 -22.63 -7.68
N GLY A 41 5.13 -22.23 -6.77
CA GLY A 41 6.35 -22.94 -6.41
C GLY A 41 6.35 -23.25 -4.92
N TYR A 42 7.45 -23.82 -4.44
CA TYR A 42 7.70 -24.01 -3.01
C TYR A 42 8.90 -23.17 -2.56
N VAL A 43 8.93 -22.83 -1.27
CA VAL A 43 10.13 -22.30 -0.60
C VAL A 43 10.75 -23.40 0.24
N GLU A 44 12.08 -23.45 0.30
CA GLU A 44 12.79 -24.49 1.05
C GLU A 44 12.57 -24.37 2.56
N TYR A 45 12.46 -23.14 3.07
CA TYR A 45 12.10 -22.84 4.45
C TYR A 45 11.23 -21.59 4.51
N VAL A 46 10.47 -21.50 5.60
CA VAL A 46 9.75 -20.29 6.00
C VAL A 46 9.81 -20.17 7.52
N GLU A 47 10.14 -18.98 8.01
CA GLU A 47 10.01 -18.59 9.40
C GLU A 47 8.83 -17.62 9.52
N VAL A 48 7.96 -17.84 10.50
CA VAL A 48 6.78 -17.00 10.73
C VAL A 48 6.81 -16.55 12.18
N THR A 49 7.03 -15.26 12.37
CA THR A 49 6.95 -14.60 13.67
C THR A 49 5.58 -13.94 13.80
N VAL A 50 4.84 -14.32 14.85
CA VAL A 50 3.56 -13.70 15.17
C VAL A 50 3.82 -12.42 15.94
N LEU A 51 3.64 -11.26 15.29
CA LEU A 51 3.82 -9.96 15.91
C LEU A 51 2.55 -9.53 16.66
N ILE A 52 1.38 -9.84 16.12
CA ILE A 52 0.08 -9.55 16.76
C ILE A 52 -0.80 -10.79 16.63
N ASP A 53 -1.34 -11.22 17.76
CA ASP A 53 -2.44 -12.17 17.88
C ASP A 53 -3.25 -11.82 19.15
N ASN A 54 -4.44 -12.40 19.27
CA ASN A 54 -5.34 -12.24 20.39
C ASN A 54 -4.90 -13.04 21.64
N HIS A 55 -3.95 -13.97 21.51
CA HIS A 55 -3.43 -14.80 22.60
C HIS A 55 -1.91 -14.71 22.70
N PRO A 56 -1.37 -13.60 23.23
CA PRO A 56 0.07 -13.37 23.27
C PRO A 56 0.75 -14.25 24.34
N ASP A 57 2.05 -14.47 24.17
CA ASP A 57 2.92 -14.81 25.29
C ASP A 57 3.07 -13.60 26.23
N SER A 58 3.43 -13.87 27.49
CA SER A 58 3.61 -12.83 28.49
C SER A 58 4.61 -11.77 28.01
N SER A 59 4.23 -10.49 28.15
CA SER A 59 4.93 -9.26 27.72
C SER A 59 4.58 -8.66 26.35
N LEU A 60 3.90 -9.36 25.44
CA LEU A 60 3.49 -8.81 24.14
C LEU A 60 2.16 -8.05 24.22
N ARG A 61 2.01 -7.02 23.38
CA ARG A 61 0.73 -6.31 23.17
C ARG A 61 -0.21 -7.17 22.31
N SER A 62 -1.51 -7.21 22.63
CA SER A 62 -2.50 -8.01 21.90
C SER A 62 -3.78 -7.23 21.55
N PRO A 63 -3.67 -6.20 20.69
CA PRO A 63 -4.86 -5.60 20.11
C PRO A 63 -5.58 -6.63 19.21
N TRP A 64 -6.90 -6.48 19.05
CA TRP A 64 -7.70 -7.44 18.26
C TRP A 64 -7.29 -7.42 16.78
N GLY A 65 -6.65 -8.48 16.29
CA GLY A 65 -6.18 -8.56 14.91
C GLY A 65 -5.07 -9.59 14.71
N ILE A 66 -4.38 -9.48 13.57
CA ILE A 66 -3.23 -10.31 13.23
C ILE A 66 -2.15 -9.48 12.55
N SER A 67 -0.89 -9.79 12.81
CA SER A 67 0.25 -9.33 12.02
C SER A 67 1.35 -10.38 12.07
N LEU A 68 1.86 -10.76 10.90
CA LEU A 68 2.87 -11.80 10.75
C LEU A 68 4.09 -11.24 10.03
N TYR A 69 5.26 -11.45 10.61
CA TYR A 69 6.53 -11.22 9.95
C TYR A 69 7.01 -12.56 9.39
N VAL A 70 7.08 -12.64 8.07
CA VAL A 70 7.34 -13.89 7.32
C VAL A 70 8.67 -13.76 6.60
N GLU A 71 9.58 -14.69 6.89
CA GLU A 71 10.92 -14.72 6.31
C GLU A 71 11.14 -16.02 5.52
N THR A 72 11.64 -15.87 4.30
CA THR A 72 12.17 -16.96 3.46
C THR A 72 13.66 -16.72 3.23
N ARG A 73 14.31 -17.57 2.43
CA ARG A 73 15.73 -17.38 2.06
C ARG A 73 16.03 -16.01 1.44
N ASP A 74 15.12 -15.52 0.63
CA ASP A 74 15.34 -14.39 -0.28
C ASP A 74 14.31 -13.27 -0.12
N ARG A 75 13.32 -13.44 0.76
CA ARG A 75 12.21 -12.49 0.92
C ARG A 75 11.81 -12.33 2.37
N THR A 76 11.34 -11.13 2.66
CA THR A 76 10.72 -10.76 3.92
C THR A 76 9.39 -10.10 3.59
N ILE A 77 8.33 -10.51 4.28
CA ILE A 77 6.97 -10.03 4.08
C ILE A 77 6.37 -9.69 5.44
N LEU A 78 5.85 -8.47 5.57
CA LEU A 78 4.92 -8.14 6.64
C LEU A 78 3.50 -8.39 6.14
N PHE A 79 2.84 -9.43 6.65
CA PHE A 79 1.46 -9.75 6.32
C PHE A 79 0.53 -9.16 7.36
N ASP A 80 -0.28 -8.18 6.93
CA ASP A 80 -1.10 -7.31 7.78
C ASP A 80 -0.28 -6.53 8.83
N ALA A 81 -0.80 -5.42 9.31
CA ALA A 81 -0.14 -4.55 10.30
C ALA A 81 -0.90 -4.50 11.64
N GLY A 82 -2.03 -5.21 11.75
CA GLY A 82 -2.93 -5.08 12.88
C GLY A 82 -3.55 -3.67 12.99
N PRO A 83 -4.35 -3.41 14.03
CA PRO A 83 -5.07 -2.14 14.17
C PRO A 83 -4.27 -1.05 14.91
N ASP A 84 -3.14 -1.39 15.54
CA ASP A 84 -2.37 -0.50 16.42
C ASP A 84 -0.88 -0.48 16.04
N PRO A 85 -0.36 0.64 15.49
CA PRO A 85 1.03 0.74 15.09
C PRO A 85 2.02 0.76 16.27
N GLU A 86 1.60 1.20 17.46
CA GLU A 86 2.47 1.18 18.64
C GLU A 86 2.65 -0.26 19.13
N ALA A 87 1.56 -1.04 19.16
CA ALA A 87 1.63 -2.46 19.47
C ALA A 87 2.54 -3.22 18.49
N LEU A 88 2.42 -2.94 17.19
CA LEU A 88 3.30 -3.53 16.18
C LEU A 88 4.77 -3.20 16.42
N MET A 89 5.08 -1.93 16.74
CA MET A 89 6.45 -1.49 17.02
C MET A 89 7.04 -2.10 18.30
N LEU A 90 6.22 -2.32 19.33
CA LEU A 90 6.67 -2.90 20.60
C LEU A 90 6.87 -4.41 20.54
N ASN A 91 6.17 -5.10 19.64
CA ASN A 91 6.26 -6.55 19.49
C ASN A 91 7.29 -7.00 18.43
N ALA A 92 7.79 -6.08 17.61
CA ALA A 92 8.75 -6.34 16.52
C ALA A 92 10.22 -6.28 16.97
#